data_AF-A0A3Q0CQA7-F1
#
_entry.id   AF-A0A3Q0CQA7-F1
#
_cell.length_a   1.000
_cell.length_b   1.000
_cell.length_c   1.000
_cell.angle_alpha   90.00
_cell.angle_beta   90.00
_cell.angle_gamma   90.00
#
_symmetry.space_group_name_H-M   'P 1'
#
loop_
_entity.id
_entity.type
_entity.pdbx_description
1 polymer ?
#
loop_
_entity_poly.entity_id
_entity_poly.type
_entity_poly.pdbx_seq_one_letter_code
_entity_poly.pdbx_strand_id
1 'polypeptide(L)'
;MWLLPALLLFLPGFSTAKDQITGPSMVSGQERGSLTVRCRYDPHWKGHKKYWCRGADWGTCATLVQTDTSEKLVEKNRVSIRDNQTDFIFVVTMEDLRTSDASIYWCGIERIGNDPGFKVNVNIDPDPQIPVLTVTTTAPVLTSTPSTRENTGNHGETQTNPPTWSLLSSIYFLILVFLELPLLLSMLSAVLWGIIVKKLHDSWKRLWTFKRF
;
A
#
# COMPACT_ATOMS: atom_id res chain seq x y z
N MET A 1 40.88 9.30 -41.27
CA MET A 1 41.13 10.02 -40.01
C MET A 1 39.79 10.41 -39.42
N TRP A 2 39.28 9.61 -38.48
CA TRP A 2 39.04 9.98 -37.05
C TRP A 2 37.52 10.16 -36.84
N LEU A 3 36.82 9.17 -36.28
CA LEU A 3 36.65 8.90 -34.83
C LEU A 3 36.14 10.14 -34.08
N LEU A 4 34.87 10.13 -33.67
CA LEU A 4 34.44 9.97 -32.26
C LEU A 4 32.91 10.19 -32.11
N PRO A 5 32.29 9.66 -31.05
CA PRO A 5 30.96 9.07 -31.03
C PRO A 5 30.02 9.87 -30.11
N ALA A 6 29.01 10.52 -30.68
CA ALA A 6 28.05 11.31 -29.89
C ALA A 6 26.77 10.54 -29.53
N LEU A 7 26.78 9.20 -29.57
CA LEU A 7 25.59 8.37 -29.32
C LEU A 7 25.72 7.51 -28.05
N LEU A 8 26.14 8.10 -26.92
CA LEU A 8 26.13 7.43 -25.61
C LEU A 8 25.63 8.29 -24.43
N LEU A 9 24.92 9.41 -24.67
CA LEU A 9 24.44 10.28 -23.58
C LEU A 9 22.93 10.21 -23.29
N PHE A 10 22.21 9.20 -23.79
CA PHE A 10 20.81 8.97 -23.41
C PHE A 10 20.56 7.51 -23.05
N LEU A 11 21.27 7.00 -22.03
CA LEU A 11 20.59 6.07 -21.14
C LEU A 11 19.90 6.94 -20.10
N PRO A 12 18.57 7.15 -20.19
CA PRO A 12 17.85 7.72 -19.06
C PRO A 12 18.20 6.83 -17.87
N GLY A 13 18.84 7.43 -16.86
CA GLY A 13 19.18 6.75 -15.63
C GLY A 13 17.92 6.09 -15.12
N PHE A 14 17.83 4.78 -15.32
CA PHE A 14 16.72 3.98 -14.86
C PHE A 14 16.85 4.03 -13.34
N SER A 15 16.13 4.94 -12.71
CA SER A 15 15.98 4.96 -11.26
C SER A 15 15.26 3.68 -10.90
N THR A 16 16.01 2.60 -10.72
CA THR A 16 15.49 1.40 -10.06
C THR A 16 15.19 1.83 -8.64
N ALA A 17 13.94 2.23 -8.37
CA ALA A 17 13.45 2.39 -7.02
C ALA A 17 13.62 1.01 -6.36
N LYS A 18 14.66 0.86 -5.54
CA LYS A 18 14.93 -0.36 -4.81
C LYS A 18 13.86 -0.49 -3.73
N ASP A 19 13.13 -1.60 -3.72
CA ASP A 19 12.13 -1.87 -2.70
C ASP A 19 12.75 -1.86 -1.30
N GLN A 20 12.20 -1.04 -0.41
CA GLN A 20 12.72 -0.85 0.95
C GLN A 20 12.46 -2.06 1.86
N ILE A 21 11.42 -2.83 1.54
CA ILE A 21 11.03 -4.07 2.20
C ILE A 21 10.48 -5.03 1.15
N THR A 22 10.83 -6.31 1.28
CA THR A 22 10.38 -7.39 0.39
C THR A 22 9.98 -8.62 1.19
N GLY A 23 9.04 -9.40 0.68
CA GLY A 23 8.59 -10.64 1.30
C GLY A 23 7.95 -11.57 0.27
N PRO A 24 7.40 -12.71 0.69
CA PRO A 24 6.59 -13.55 -0.18
C PRO A 24 5.26 -12.84 -0.48
N SER A 25 4.85 -12.77 -1.75
CA SER A 25 3.55 -12.19 -2.12
C SER A 25 2.37 -13.04 -1.64
N MET A 26 2.60 -14.35 -1.46
CA MET A 26 1.62 -15.31 -0.97
C MET A 26 2.31 -16.39 -0.14
N VAL A 27 1.63 -16.83 0.91
CA VAL A 27 2.01 -17.99 1.73
C VAL A 27 0.78 -18.82 2.02
N SER A 28 0.94 -20.14 2.10
CA SER A 28 -0.11 -21.07 2.49
C SER A 28 0.31 -21.88 3.72
N GLY A 29 -0.66 -22.26 4.55
CA GLY A 29 -0.45 -23.20 5.65
C GLY A 29 -1.70 -24.06 5.85
N GLN A 30 -1.51 -25.28 6.36
CA GLN A 30 -2.63 -26.16 6.68
C GLN A 30 -3.31 -25.70 7.98
N GLU A 31 -4.64 -25.85 8.06
CA GLU A 31 -5.39 -25.65 9.30
C GLU A 31 -4.79 -26.49 10.45
N ARG A 32 -4.74 -25.91 11.66
CA ARG A 32 -4.02 -26.39 12.86
C ARG A 32 -2.50 -26.46 12.73
N GLY A 33 -1.95 -26.19 11.56
CA GLY A 33 -0.52 -26.11 11.30
C GLY A 33 0.06 -24.74 11.69
N SER A 34 1.22 -24.45 11.10
CA SER A 34 1.92 -23.18 11.24
C SER A 34 2.46 -22.72 9.90
N LEU A 35 2.63 -21.41 9.74
CA LEU A 35 3.33 -20.83 8.60
C LEU A 35 4.36 -19.79 9.06
N THR A 36 5.32 -19.51 8.18
CA THR A 36 6.39 -18.56 8.44
C THR A 36 6.53 -17.58 7.29
N VAL A 37 6.61 -16.30 7.61
CA VAL A 37 6.82 -15.21 6.65
C VAL A 37 8.16 -14.57 6.96
N ARG A 38 9.02 -14.47 5.93
CA ARG A 38 10.34 -13.83 6.04
C ARG A 38 10.33 -12.53 5.24
N CYS A 39 10.43 -11.40 5.94
CA CYS A 39 10.41 -10.08 5.35
C CYS A 39 11.83 -9.50 5.39
N ARG A 40 12.46 -9.33 4.22
CA ARG A 40 13.78 -8.69 4.10
C ARG A 40 13.61 -7.18 4.00
N TYR A 41 14.53 -6.43 4.59
CA TYR A 41 14.49 -4.96 4.57
C TYR A 41 15.86 -4.36 4.27
N ASP A 42 15.86 -3.11 3.81
CA ASP A 42 17.11 -2.39 3.58
C ASP A 42 17.82 -2.09 4.91
N PRO A 43 19.16 -2.27 5.03
CA PRO A 43 19.91 -2.08 6.27
C PRO A 43 19.67 -0.75 6.98
N HIS A 44 19.27 0.30 6.26
CA HIS A 44 18.88 1.58 6.86
C HIS A 44 17.77 1.43 7.94
N TRP A 45 16.90 0.41 7.82
CA TRP A 45 15.79 0.16 8.74
C TRP A 45 16.13 -0.72 9.96
N LYS A 46 17.42 -1.03 10.19
CA LYS A 46 17.87 -1.90 11.29
C LYS A 46 17.26 -1.51 12.66
N GLY A 47 17.33 -0.25 13.03
CA GLY A 47 16.88 0.26 14.34
C GLY A 47 15.38 0.55 14.46
N HIS A 48 14.57 0.19 13.47
CA HIS A 48 13.13 0.49 13.46
C HIS A 48 12.31 -0.71 13.95
N LYS A 49 11.16 -0.46 14.58
CA LYS A 49 10.25 -1.54 14.98
C LYS A 49 9.70 -2.21 13.73
N LYS A 50 9.64 -3.54 13.77
CA LYS A 50 9.05 -4.37 12.73
C LYS A 50 7.71 -4.85 13.23
N TYR A 51 6.71 -4.96 12.36
CA TYR A 51 5.39 -5.41 12.76
C TYR A 51 4.69 -6.25 11.71
N TRP A 52 3.71 -7.03 12.17
CA TRP A 52 2.83 -7.82 11.35
C TRP A 52 1.41 -7.28 11.46
N CYS A 53 0.84 -6.87 10.33
CA CYS A 53 -0.45 -6.18 10.28
C CYS A 53 -1.47 -6.97 9.45
N ARG A 54 -2.72 -7.03 9.89
CA ARG A 54 -3.80 -7.73 9.20
C ARG A 54 -4.86 -6.77 8.68
N GLY A 55 -5.19 -6.85 7.40
CA GLY A 55 -6.23 -6.01 6.79
C GLY A 55 -5.97 -5.75 5.31
N ALA A 56 -7.04 -5.52 4.54
CA ALA A 56 -6.94 -5.22 3.11
C ALA A 56 -6.26 -3.86 2.87
N ASP A 57 -6.58 -2.87 3.71
CA ASP A 57 -6.09 -1.50 3.60
C ASP A 57 -4.84 -1.29 4.47
N TRP A 58 -3.74 -0.87 3.86
CA TRP A 58 -2.45 -0.74 4.54
C TRP A 58 -2.47 0.29 5.67
N GLY A 59 -3.09 1.45 5.44
CA GLY A 59 -3.08 2.56 6.42
C GLY A 59 -3.94 2.34 7.66
N THR A 60 -4.80 1.31 7.68
CA THR A 60 -5.76 1.05 8.76
C THR A 60 -5.78 -0.41 9.19
N CYS A 61 -4.81 -1.20 8.75
CA CYS A 61 -4.70 -2.61 9.15
C CYS A 61 -4.50 -2.73 10.68
N ALA A 62 -4.92 -3.86 11.24
CA ALA A 62 -4.74 -4.14 12.66
C ALA A 62 -3.36 -4.75 12.93
N THR A 63 -2.51 -4.05 13.66
CA THR A 63 -1.21 -4.57 14.11
C THR A 63 -1.40 -5.72 15.09
N LEU A 64 -1.01 -6.92 14.67
CA LEU A 64 -1.14 -8.14 15.47
C LEU A 64 0.02 -8.30 16.45
N VAL A 65 1.25 -8.02 16.00
CA VAL A 65 2.47 -8.10 16.82
C VAL A 65 3.52 -7.12 16.29
N GLN A 66 4.37 -6.59 17.17
CA GLN A 66 5.41 -5.60 16.86
C GLN A 66 6.64 -5.80 17.75
N THR A 67 7.84 -5.60 17.21
CA THR A 67 9.10 -5.66 17.97
C THR A 67 9.35 -4.37 18.76
N ASP A 68 10.24 -4.41 19.76
CA ASP A 68 10.65 -3.26 20.58
C ASP A 68 12.00 -2.65 20.13
N THR A 69 12.33 -2.74 18.83
CA THR A 69 13.64 -2.42 18.21
C THR A 69 14.81 -3.34 18.58
N SER A 70 14.57 -4.36 19.40
CA SER A 70 15.56 -5.40 19.70
C SER A 70 15.37 -6.67 18.84
N GLU A 71 16.32 -7.60 18.92
CA GLU A 71 16.23 -8.92 18.27
C GLU A 71 15.50 -9.98 19.12
N LYS A 72 14.85 -9.56 20.20
CA LYS A 72 14.05 -10.45 21.05
C LYS A 72 12.82 -10.94 20.29
N LEU A 73 12.44 -12.19 20.53
CA LEU A 73 11.17 -12.73 20.07
C LEU A 73 10.04 -12.03 20.85
N VAL A 74 9.09 -11.45 20.12
CA VAL A 74 7.85 -10.90 20.69
C VAL A 74 6.70 -11.75 20.21
N GLU A 75 5.82 -12.15 21.14
CA GLU A 75 4.68 -13.00 20.85
C GLU A 75 3.40 -12.39 21.40
N LYS A 76 2.33 -12.48 20.63
CA LYS A 76 0.98 -12.08 21.03
C LYS A 76 -0.04 -13.02 20.41
N ASN A 77 -0.82 -13.69 21.26
CA ASN A 77 -1.76 -14.74 20.85
C ASN A 77 -1.02 -15.87 20.12
N ARG A 78 -1.42 -16.21 18.89
CA ARG A 78 -0.83 -17.28 18.06
C ARG A 78 0.18 -16.75 17.04
N VAL A 79 0.71 -15.53 17.26
CA VAL A 79 1.60 -14.86 16.31
C VAL A 79 2.85 -14.39 17.04
N SER A 80 4.01 -14.75 16.50
CA SER A 80 5.31 -14.29 16.99
C SER A 80 6.08 -13.56 15.88
N ILE A 81 6.95 -12.63 16.29
CA ILE A 81 7.82 -11.86 15.41
C ILE A 81 9.21 -11.75 16.04
N ARG A 82 10.24 -11.89 15.20
CA ARG A 82 11.63 -11.66 15.58
C ARG A 82 12.37 -10.95 14.48
N ASP A 83 13.09 -9.89 14.82
CA ASP A 83 13.99 -9.21 13.90
C ASP A 83 15.39 -9.81 13.99
N ASN A 84 15.95 -10.24 12.86
CA ASN A 84 17.37 -10.54 12.72
C ASN A 84 18.02 -9.36 11.98
N GLN A 85 18.69 -8.53 12.77
CA GLN A 85 19.32 -7.29 12.36
C GLN A 85 20.71 -7.49 11.72
N THR A 86 21.24 -8.72 11.75
CA THR A 86 22.47 -9.09 11.04
C THR A 86 22.18 -9.42 9.58
N ASP A 87 21.12 -10.21 9.35
CA ASP A 87 20.70 -10.61 8.01
C ASP A 87 19.72 -9.63 7.36
N PHE A 88 19.24 -8.64 8.13
CA PHE A 88 18.20 -7.68 7.75
C PHE A 88 16.90 -8.36 7.31
N ILE A 89 16.48 -9.35 8.10
CA ILE A 89 15.26 -10.13 7.88
C ILE A 89 14.51 -10.23 9.20
N PHE A 90 13.25 -9.81 9.23
CA PHE A 90 12.38 -10.20 10.33
C PHE A 90 11.48 -11.36 9.91
N VAL A 91 11.23 -12.24 10.88
CA VAL A 91 10.49 -13.49 10.69
C VAL A 91 9.23 -13.40 11.53
N VAL A 92 8.10 -13.65 10.88
CA VAL A 92 6.79 -13.79 11.53
C VAL A 92 6.37 -15.24 11.46
N THR A 93 5.93 -15.80 12.58
CA THR A 93 5.37 -17.15 12.64
C THR A 93 3.92 -17.05 13.12
N MET A 94 3.02 -17.73 12.41
CA MET A 94 1.62 -17.89 12.80
C MET A 94 1.37 -19.38 13.09
N GLU A 95 0.84 -19.68 14.27
CA GLU A 95 0.63 -21.05 14.77
C GLU A 95 -0.85 -21.36 15.00
N ASP A 96 -1.19 -22.64 15.21
CA ASP A 96 -2.56 -23.13 15.37
C ASP A 96 -3.52 -22.49 14.36
N LEU A 97 -3.11 -22.53 13.08
CA LEU A 97 -3.77 -21.81 11.99
C LEU A 97 -5.26 -22.18 11.89
N ARG A 98 -6.12 -21.20 11.64
CA ARG A 98 -7.55 -21.40 11.44
C ARG A 98 -7.93 -20.98 10.03
N THR A 99 -8.93 -21.61 9.43
CA THR A 99 -9.51 -21.15 8.16
C THR A 99 -9.89 -19.67 8.19
N SER A 100 -10.31 -19.14 9.34
CA SER A 100 -10.57 -17.72 9.57
C SER A 100 -9.34 -16.80 9.55
N ASP A 101 -8.13 -17.34 9.56
CA ASP A 101 -6.89 -16.55 9.48
C ASP A 101 -6.53 -16.18 8.05
N ALA A 102 -7.15 -16.81 7.04
CA ALA A 102 -6.96 -16.45 5.64
C ALA A 102 -7.38 -14.99 5.41
N SER A 103 -6.43 -14.16 4.93
CA SER A 103 -6.61 -12.72 4.79
C SER A 103 -5.40 -12.10 4.05
N ILE A 104 -5.52 -10.81 3.74
CA ILE A 104 -4.37 -9.96 3.44
C ILE A 104 -3.69 -9.55 4.74
N TYR A 105 -2.37 -9.63 4.72
CA TYR A 105 -1.46 -9.18 5.77
C TYR A 105 -0.34 -8.33 5.17
N TRP A 106 0.45 -7.73 6.05
CA TRP A 106 1.55 -6.86 5.67
C TRP A 106 2.73 -7.03 6.63
N CYS A 107 3.93 -7.19 6.05
CA CYS A 107 5.17 -6.89 6.71
C CYS A 107 5.30 -5.36 6.85
N GLY A 108 5.55 -4.83 8.05
CA GLY A 108 5.65 -3.39 8.29
C GLY A 108 6.90 -2.94 9.01
N ILE A 109 7.33 -1.70 8.73
CA ILE A 109 8.42 -1.02 9.44
C ILE A 109 7.92 0.33 9.94
N GLU A 110 7.95 0.54 11.25
CA GLU A 110 7.48 1.79 11.86
C GLU A 110 8.43 2.95 11.51
N ARG A 111 7.87 4.03 10.96
CA ARG A 111 8.57 5.31 10.81
C ARG A 111 7.62 6.49 11.00
N ILE A 112 8.21 7.69 10.98
CA ILE A 112 7.42 8.92 10.90
C ILE A 112 6.88 9.05 9.46
N GLY A 113 5.56 9.16 9.32
CA GLY A 113 4.87 9.26 8.04
C GLY A 113 4.37 7.92 7.52
N ASN A 114 4.63 7.60 6.24
CA ASN A 114 4.06 6.41 5.60
C ASN A 114 4.95 5.19 5.76
N ASP A 115 4.62 4.25 6.63
CA ASP A 115 5.42 3.05 6.85
C ASP A 115 5.72 2.25 5.57
N PRO A 116 6.99 1.86 5.34
CA PRO A 116 7.32 0.85 4.35
C PRO A 116 6.59 -0.45 4.69
N GLY A 117 5.86 -0.97 3.71
CA GLY A 117 5.04 -2.16 3.84
C GLY A 117 5.22 -3.11 2.67
N PHE A 118 5.12 -4.41 2.94
CA PHE A 118 5.05 -5.43 1.89
C PHE A 118 3.81 -6.30 2.09
N LYS A 119 2.94 -6.34 1.07
CA LYS A 119 1.68 -7.10 1.09
C LYS A 119 1.95 -8.60 1.00
N VAL A 120 1.28 -9.37 1.86
CA VAL A 120 1.35 -10.83 1.88
C VAL A 120 -0.06 -11.38 1.90
N ASN A 121 -0.40 -12.22 0.92
CA ASN A 121 -1.66 -12.96 0.91
C ASN A 121 -1.48 -14.26 1.71
N VAL A 122 -2.24 -14.43 2.79
CA VAL A 122 -2.18 -15.65 3.60
C VAL A 122 -3.37 -16.53 3.27
N ASN A 123 -3.08 -17.73 2.81
CA ASN A 123 -4.06 -18.75 2.47
C ASN A 123 -3.99 -19.89 3.50
N ILE A 124 -5.15 -20.42 3.89
CA ILE A 124 -5.21 -21.53 4.83
C ILE A 124 -5.94 -22.68 4.15
N ASP A 125 -5.22 -23.78 3.98
CA ASP A 125 -5.77 -24.99 3.39
C ASP A 125 -6.52 -25.75 4.50
N PRO A 126 -7.83 -26.02 4.33
CA PRO A 126 -8.60 -26.75 5.33
C PRO A 126 -7.99 -28.13 5.55
N ASP A 127 -8.05 -28.62 6.79
CA ASP A 127 -7.60 -29.97 7.09
C ASP A 127 -8.45 -30.97 6.27
N PRO A 128 -7.84 -31.94 5.54
CA PRO A 128 -8.59 -33.00 4.87
C PRO A 128 -9.32 -33.84 5.92
N GLN A 129 -10.53 -33.40 6.29
CA GLN A 129 -11.37 -34.22 7.14
C GLN A 129 -11.73 -35.50 6.35
N ILE A 130 -11.38 -36.65 6.95
CA ILE A 130 -12.01 -37.93 6.63
C ILE A 130 -13.53 -37.69 6.63
N PRO A 131 -14.29 -38.13 5.61
CA PRO A 131 -15.71 -37.85 5.54
C PRO A 131 -16.41 -38.41 6.77
N VAL A 132 -16.75 -37.52 7.71
CA VAL A 132 -17.74 -37.80 8.74
C VAL A 132 -19.05 -37.92 7.99
N LEU A 133 -19.54 -39.17 7.87
CA LEU A 133 -20.85 -39.49 7.31
C LEU A 133 -21.90 -38.63 7.99
N THR A 134 -22.29 -37.54 7.33
CA THR A 134 -23.37 -36.68 7.77
C THR A 134 -24.65 -37.38 7.34
N VAL A 135 -25.37 -37.94 8.32
CA VAL A 135 -26.71 -38.49 8.10
C VAL A 135 -27.64 -37.34 7.73
N THR A 136 -27.89 -37.17 6.44
CA THR A 136 -28.87 -36.23 5.90
C THR A 136 -30.26 -36.70 6.30
N THR A 137 -30.92 -35.98 7.21
CA THR A 137 -32.35 -36.14 7.48
C THR A 137 -33.13 -35.26 6.51
N THR A 138 -33.81 -35.90 5.57
CA THR A 138 -34.73 -35.38 4.54
C THR A 138 -36.03 -34.85 5.19
N ALA A 139 -36.53 -33.65 4.87
CA ALA A 139 -37.66 -33.33 3.93
C ALA A 139 -38.68 -32.38 4.64
N PRO A 140 -39.68 -31.73 3.98
CA PRO A 140 -40.01 -31.57 2.55
C PRO A 140 -40.26 -30.12 2.07
N VAL A 141 -40.45 -30.00 0.75
CA VAL A 141 -40.87 -28.84 -0.08
C VAL A 141 -42.40 -28.68 -0.14
N LEU A 142 -42.93 -27.45 -0.27
CA LEU A 142 -44.11 -27.03 -1.10
C LEU A 142 -44.33 -25.49 -0.93
N THR A 143 -44.06 -24.61 -1.91
CA THR A 143 -44.88 -24.16 -3.08
C THR A 143 -45.81 -22.96 -2.80
N SER A 144 -45.61 -21.83 -3.50
CA SER A 144 -46.63 -21.17 -4.36
C SER A 144 -46.13 -19.84 -4.98
N THR A 145 -46.45 -19.68 -6.27
CA THR A 145 -46.35 -18.46 -7.10
C THR A 145 -47.74 -18.21 -7.69
N PRO A 146 -48.18 -16.94 -7.86
CA PRO A 146 -48.71 -16.47 -9.16
C PRO A 146 -48.23 -15.03 -9.51
N SER A 147 -47.74 -14.74 -10.75
CA SER A 147 -48.45 -14.16 -11.92
C SER A 147 -48.92 -12.68 -11.71
N THR A 148 -48.86 -11.67 -12.60
CA THR A 148 -48.64 -11.48 -14.05
C THR A 148 -48.47 -9.96 -14.32
N ARG A 149 -47.69 -9.52 -15.32
CA ARG A 149 -48.10 -8.67 -16.48
C ARG A 149 -46.96 -7.86 -17.13
N GLU A 150 -46.90 -8.04 -18.45
CA GLU A 150 -46.21 -7.27 -19.47
C GLU A 150 -46.77 -5.83 -19.59
N ASN A 151 -45.94 -4.91 -20.10
CA ASN A 151 -46.29 -4.28 -21.37
C ASN A 151 -45.08 -3.67 -22.09
N THR A 152 -45.02 -4.00 -23.37
CA THR A 152 -44.17 -3.48 -24.43
C THR A 152 -44.53 -2.04 -24.79
N GLY A 153 -43.55 -1.23 -25.17
CA GLY A 153 -43.77 0.07 -25.79
C GLY A 153 -42.48 0.70 -26.31
N ASN A 154 -42.17 0.46 -27.58
CA ASN A 154 -41.20 1.22 -28.37
C ASN A 154 -41.57 2.71 -28.41
N HIS A 155 -40.59 3.61 -28.49
CA HIS A 155 -40.28 4.45 -29.67
C HIS A 155 -39.41 5.65 -29.27
N GLY A 156 -38.52 6.06 -30.16
CA GLY A 156 -38.13 7.47 -30.25
C GLY A 156 -36.65 7.76 -30.09
N GLU A 157 -35.88 7.40 -31.11
CA GLU A 157 -34.64 8.10 -31.44
C GLU A 157 -34.96 9.59 -31.67
N THR A 158 -34.23 10.49 -31.01
CA THR A 158 -34.20 11.90 -31.40
C THR A 158 -32.82 12.47 -31.12
N GLN A 159 -31.97 12.44 -32.14
CA GLN A 159 -30.75 13.24 -32.20
C GLN A 159 -31.13 14.72 -32.24
N THR A 160 -30.68 15.47 -31.24
CA THR A 160 -30.61 16.94 -31.32
C THR A 160 -29.24 17.36 -30.78
N ASN A 161 -28.42 17.93 -31.67
CA ASN A 161 -27.11 18.51 -31.34
C ASN A 161 -27.27 19.72 -30.39
N PRO A 162 -26.45 19.87 -29.35
CA PRO A 162 -26.37 21.11 -28.58
C PRO A 162 -25.39 22.12 -29.22
N PRO A 163 -25.49 23.42 -28.89
CA PRO A 163 -24.72 24.47 -29.55
C PRO A 163 -23.24 24.37 -29.16
N THR A 164 -22.39 24.21 -30.16
CA THR A 164 -20.94 23.99 -30.01
C THR A 164 -20.18 25.19 -29.42
N TRP A 165 -20.81 26.35 -29.22
CA TRP A 165 -20.09 27.60 -28.90
C TRP A 165 -19.98 27.89 -27.38
N SER A 166 -20.87 27.33 -26.55
CA SER A 166 -20.80 27.47 -25.09
C SER A 166 -19.68 26.62 -24.47
N LEU A 167 -19.39 25.47 -25.10
CA LEU A 167 -18.41 24.50 -24.62
C LEU A 167 -16.96 24.97 -24.86
N LEU A 168 -16.66 25.64 -25.98
CA LEU A 168 -15.31 26.17 -26.23
C LEU A 168 -14.93 27.28 -25.23
N SER A 169 -15.90 28.11 -24.82
CA SER A 169 -15.68 29.13 -23.79
C SER A 169 -15.41 28.49 -22.41
N SER A 170 -16.19 27.48 -22.03
CA SER A 170 -15.93 26.70 -20.80
C SER A 170 -14.60 25.98 -20.83
N ILE A 171 -14.21 25.37 -21.95
CA ILE A 171 -12.93 24.68 -22.09
C ILE A 171 -11.76 25.66 -21.99
N TYR A 172 -11.85 26.82 -22.65
CA TYR A 172 -10.82 27.86 -22.56
C TYR A 172 -10.70 28.43 -21.14
N PHE A 173 -11.84 28.65 -20.46
CA PHE A 173 -11.87 29.09 -19.07
C PHE A 173 -11.26 28.05 -18.11
N LEU A 174 -11.59 26.76 -18.30
CA LEU A 174 -10.99 25.66 -17.52
C LEU A 174 -9.49 25.57 -17.76
N ILE A 175 -9.03 25.63 -19.01
CA ILE A 175 -7.59 25.60 -19.34
C ILE A 175 -6.86 26.79 -18.72
N LEU A 176 -7.43 28.00 -18.79
CA LEU A 176 -6.88 29.19 -18.13
C LEU A 176 -6.74 29.00 -16.62
N VAL A 177 -7.78 28.51 -15.94
CA VAL A 177 -7.74 28.27 -14.49
C VAL A 177 -6.74 27.17 -14.13
N PHE A 178 -6.72 26.06 -14.88
CA PHE A 178 -5.82 24.92 -14.63
C PHE A 178 -4.37 25.21 -15.01
N LEU A 179 -4.07 26.18 -15.89
CA LEU A 179 -2.70 26.55 -16.24
C LEU A 179 -2.18 27.67 -15.33
N GLU A 180 -3.01 28.69 -15.07
CA GLU A 180 -2.61 29.88 -14.32
C GLU A 180 -2.52 29.62 -12.82
N LEU A 181 -3.45 28.82 -12.25
CA LEU A 181 -3.47 28.54 -10.82
C LEU A 181 -2.22 27.75 -10.36
N PRO A 182 -1.77 26.68 -11.04
CA PRO A 182 -0.53 26.00 -10.68
C PRO A 182 0.71 26.87 -10.87
N LEU A 183 0.74 27.75 -11.88
CA LEU A 183 1.84 28.70 -12.08
C LEU A 183 1.92 29.69 -10.91
N LEU A 184 0.79 30.25 -10.49
CA LEU A 184 0.74 31.16 -9.34
C LEU A 184 1.09 30.45 -8.03
N LEU A 185 0.59 29.24 -7.80
CA LEU A 185 0.94 28.43 -6.62
C LEU A 185 2.42 28.03 -6.61
N SER A 186 2.98 27.71 -7.79
CA SER A 186 4.41 27.43 -7.95
C SER A 186 5.26 28.66 -7.63
N MET A 187 4.88 29.83 -8.15
CA MET A 187 5.57 31.09 -7.87
C MET A 187 5.48 31.48 -6.40
N LEU A 188 4.30 31.34 -5.77
CA LEU A 188 4.12 31.57 -4.34
C LEU A 188 4.97 30.59 -3.52
N SER A 189 4.97 29.31 -3.87
CA SER A 189 5.79 28.28 -3.24
C SER A 189 7.28 28.61 -3.32
N ALA A 190 7.78 29.02 -4.50
CA ALA A 190 9.17 29.42 -4.70
C ALA A 190 9.55 30.66 -3.86
N VAL A 191 8.66 31.65 -3.77
CA VAL A 191 8.87 32.84 -2.94
C VAL A 191 8.88 32.49 -1.45
N LEU A 192 7.90 31.70 -0.98
CA LEU A 192 7.84 31.20 0.39
C LEU A 192 9.08 30.37 0.75
N TRP A 193 9.50 29.47 -0.14
CA TRP A 193 10.72 28.67 0.02
C TRP A 193 11.96 29.56 0.11
N GLY A 194 12.10 30.56 -0.77
CA GLY A 194 13.20 31.53 -0.74
C GLY A 194 13.25 32.32 0.56
N ILE A 195 12.09 32.77 1.08
CA ILE A 195 11.99 33.48 2.37
C ILE A 195 12.39 32.56 3.53
N ILE A 196 11.93 31.31 3.54
CA ILE A 196 12.27 30.33 4.59
C ILE A 196 13.77 30.00 4.56
N VAL A 197 14.34 29.72 3.40
CA VAL A 197 15.78 29.45 3.23
C VAL A 197 16.60 30.65 3.68
N LYS A 198 16.21 31.87 3.30
CA LYS A 198 16.87 33.10 3.75
C LYS A 198 16.81 33.26 5.26
N LYS A 199 15.65 33.03 5.87
CA LYS A 199 15.46 33.10 7.33
C LYS A 199 16.26 32.04 8.08
N LEU A 200 16.34 30.82 7.56
CA LEU A 200 17.17 29.74 8.11
C LEU A 200 18.65 30.07 8.00
N HIS A 201 19.10 30.58 6.85
CA HIS A 201 20.47 31.01 6.64
C HIS A 201 20.86 32.19 7.55
N ASP A 202 19.99 33.18 7.71
CA ASP A 202 20.21 34.32 8.64
C ASP A 202 20.21 33.86 10.11
N SER A 203 19.35 32.91 10.47
CA SER A 203 19.35 32.29 11.81
C SER A 203 20.63 31.49 12.06
N TRP A 204 21.11 30.75 11.07
CA TRP A 204 22.34 29.96 11.15
C TRP A 204 23.57 30.86 11.27
N LYS A 205 23.61 31.99 10.54
CA LYS A 205 24.67 33.00 10.69
C LYS A 205 24.71 33.59 12.10
N ARG A 206 23.56 33.91 12.70
CA ARG A 206 23.49 34.43 14.08
C ARG A 206 23.99 33.41 15.12
N LEU A 207 23.68 32.14 14.92
CA LEU A 207 24.17 31.05 15.77
C LEU A 207 25.69 30.85 15.62
N TRP A 208 26.23 31.01 14.40
CA TRP A 208 27.66 30.94 14.15
C TRP A 208 28.46 32.12 14.72
N THR A 209 27.90 33.34 14.71
CA THR A 209 28.53 34.50 15.35
C THR A 209 28.58 34.39 16.87
N PHE A 210 27.63 33.68 17.49
CA PHE A 210 27.60 33.48 18.94
C PHE A 210 28.56 32.38 19.42
N LYS A 211 28.94 31.43 18.54
CA LYS A 211 29.83 30.31 18.86
C LYS A 211 31.32 30.63 18.66
N ARG A 212 31.66 31.89 18.38
CA ARG A 212 33.03 32.38 18.10
C ARG A 212 33.56 33.36 19.15
N PHE A 213 32.88 33.47 20.29
CA PHE A 213 33.37 34.12 21.51
C PHE A 213 33.45 33.10 22.63
#